data_AF-A0A6N8JIF8-F1
#
_entry.id   AF-A0A6N8JIF8-F1
#
_cell.length_a   1.000
_cell.length_b   1.000
_cell.length_c   1.000
_cell.angle_alpha   90.00
_cell.angle_beta   90.00
_cell.angle_gamma   90.00
#
_symmetry.space_group_name_H-M   'P 1'
#
loop_
_entity.id
_entity.type
_entity.pdbx_description
1 polymer ?
#
loop_
_entity_poly.entity_id
_entity_poly.type
_entity_poly.pdbx_seq_one_letter_code
_entity_poly.pdbx_strand_id
1 'polypeptide(L)'
;MLRPKLNISRLLLLRMAMIIVCYAITISCNGQHKKLVLVDNGKSDYKIIIPANASEIEKKAGNELQKYLQQIGGVKLPVSGDQAPPGGNEILIGKTNRTNGVNYNQLADDGLLIQTDKHNLILTGGNRKGVLYSVYTFLEDYLGCRKYTSTVSYIPNLTKIEIPSNIHEQEIPSFQYRSVLSTDALDNDYADWHKINYFFEGWGFSAHSFKTLLPPDKYFKDHPEYFALYKGKRVPDAPCLSNPDILQIMVDNLRHEMSTRTPRKYWSVSQNDNGIYCGCDLCTKVYNEEKTQQGTIIRFVNKVADQFPDKIISTLAYQYSVRPPHITRPNKNVLIILATIDAPRNKPIGTDAPVATYRQYITDWGNICNKDQLFIWDYMVQFTGAWAPYPNLYSMQPNIQFFQDNNAGSVLEQGIWDMESEFSGLRSYIACKLLWDSKLNFDDLLDDFLTGYYGKNAAGPIRSYIDAIQAELVAHNRLEMRAHTQPSTAAASYLSLDNIRKYLDIMEPAVKKSKGTAYYDRVLKVILPLHFAQLDITKNTLLGNNIKTAANAASVNTSDAATKEDLDNFVDECNKLGIKYLSEDKKSVADYYTNYKIQLGN
;
A
#
# COMPACT_ATOMS: atom_id res chain seq x y z
N MET A 1 10.42 6.38 -71.93
CA MET A 1 9.82 5.67 -70.78
C MET A 1 9.02 6.66 -69.95
N LEU A 2 7.71 6.74 -70.17
CA LEU A 2 6.79 7.66 -69.47
C LEU A 2 5.95 6.84 -68.48
N ARG A 3 6.09 7.14 -67.18
CA ARG A 3 5.24 6.59 -66.11
C ARG A 3 3.92 7.38 -66.04
N PRO A 4 2.76 6.72 -65.86
CA PRO A 4 1.49 7.40 -65.75
C PRO A 4 1.32 8.05 -64.37
N LYS A 5 0.78 9.27 -64.34
CA LYS A 5 0.37 10.00 -63.13
C LYS A 5 -0.85 9.31 -62.51
N LEU A 6 -0.70 8.78 -61.29
CA LEU A 6 -1.82 8.28 -60.49
C LEU A 6 -2.71 9.44 -60.04
N ASN A 7 -4.01 9.32 -60.29
CA ASN A 7 -5.00 10.36 -60.04
C ASN A 7 -5.42 10.37 -58.56
N ILE A 8 -4.84 11.29 -57.78
CA ILE A 8 -4.96 11.45 -56.32
C ILE A 8 -6.43 11.59 -55.85
N SER A 9 -7.32 12.05 -56.74
CA SER A 9 -8.76 12.22 -56.49
C SER A 9 -9.51 10.90 -56.22
N ARG A 10 -9.15 9.79 -56.87
CA ARG A 10 -9.78 8.47 -56.63
C ARG A 10 -9.37 7.86 -55.28
N LEU A 11 -8.16 8.14 -54.81
CA LEU A 11 -7.66 7.64 -53.53
C LEU A 11 -8.32 8.33 -52.33
N LEU A 12 -8.65 9.62 -52.47
CA LEU A 12 -9.40 10.41 -51.48
C LEU A 12 -10.87 9.98 -51.38
N LEU A 13 -11.53 9.69 -52.50
CA LEU A 13 -12.91 9.17 -52.53
C LEU A 13 -13.02 7.76 -51.91
N LEU A 14 -12.04 6.88 -52.15
CA LEU A 14 -11.98 5.56 -51.52
C LEU A 14 -11.69 5.62 -50.01
N ARG A 15 -10.86 6.59 -49.55
CA ARG A 15 -10.62 6.83 -48.12
C ARG A 15 -11.83 7.45 -47.41
N MET A 16 -12.56 8.37 -48.03
CA MET A 16 -13.81 8.90 -47.48
C MET A 16 -14.90 7.83 -47.41
N ALA A 17 -15.02 6.97 -48.42
CA ALA A 17 -15.96 5.85 -48.40
C ALA A 17 -15.63 4.81 -47.31
N MET A 18 -14.34 4.49 -47.09
CA MET A 18 -13.92 3.62 -45.98
C MET A 18 -14.15 4.25 -44.61
N ILE A 19 -13.95 5.56 -44.44
CA ILE A 19 -14.20 6.25 -43.16
C ILE A 19 -15.71 6.29 -42.86
N ILE A 20 -16.58 6.48 -43.86
CA ILE A 20 -18.03 6.48 -43.67
C ILE A 20 -18.57 5.07 -43.38
N VAL A 21 -18.00 4.02 -43.99
CA VAL A 21 -18.36 2.62 -43.67
C VAL A 21 -17.85 2.22 -42.29
N CYS A 22 -16.66 2.65 -41.86
CA CYS A 22 -16.19 2.43 -40.49
C CYS A 22 -17.01 3.20 -39.44
N TYR A 23 -17.51 4.40 -39.76
CA TYR A 23 -18.41 5.15 -38.87
C TYR A 23 -19.83 4.55 -38.82
N ALA A 24 -20.30 3.96 -39.92
CA ALA A 24 -21.60 3.27 -39.96
C ALA A 24 -21.56 1.91 -39.22
N ILE A 25 -20.40 1.24 -39.18
CA ILE A 25 -20.21 0.00 -38.41
C ILE A 25 -20.03 0.28 -36.91
N THR A 26 -19.42 1.41 -36.51
CA THR A 26 -19.39 1.79 -35.08
C THR A 26 -20.73 2.30 -34.56
N ILE A 27 -21.58 2.91 -35.41
CA ILE A 27 -22.94 3.33 -35.01
C ILE A 27 -23.92 2.14 -34.97
N SER A 28 -23.67 1.04 -35.71
CA SER A 28 -24.56 -0.14 -35.73
C SER A 28 -24.28 -1.19 -34.64
N CYS A 29 -23.27 -0.98 -33.79
CA CYS A 29 -23.02 -1.81 -32.60
C CYS A 29 -23.39 -1.12 -31.27
N ASN A 30 -24.08 0.02 -31.31
CA ASN A 30 -24.85 0.48 -30.15
C ASN A 30 -26.18 -0.29 -30.10
N GLY A 31 -26.10 -1.59 -29.83
CA GLY A 31 -27.24 -2.24 -29.19
C GLY A 31 -27.53 -1.43 -27.93
N GLN A 32 -28.72 -0.83 -27.83
CA GLN A 32 -29.19 -0.25 -26.57
C GLN A 32 -29.08 -1.35 -25.52
N HIS A 33 -27.99 -1.34 -24.75
CA HIS A 33 -27.87 -2.21 -23.59
C HIS A 33 -29.06 -1.87 -22.71
N LYS A 34 -30.00 -2.82 -22.59
CA LYS A 34 -31.13 -2.65 -21.69
C LYS A 34 -30.55 -2.29 -20.32
N LYS A 35 -31.15 -1.32 -19.64
CA LYS A 35 -30.73 -0.90 -18.32
C LYS A 35 -31.72 -1.42 -17.28
N LEU A 36 -31.22 -1.78 -16.10
CA LEU A 36 -32.06 -1.98 -14.92
C LEU A 36 -32.14 -0.66 -14.17
N VAL A 37 -33.35 -0.27 -13.81
CA VAL A 37 -33.60 0.94 -13.01
C VAL A 37 -33.80 0.51 -11.57
N LEU A 38 -32.77 0.67 -10.75
CA LEU A 38 -32.81 0.28 -9.34
C LEU A 38 -33.59 1.30 -8.50
N VAL A 39 -33.48 2.58 -8.83
CA VAL A 39 -34.18 3.69 -8.16
C VAL A 39 -34.58 4.72 -9.21
N ASP A 40 -35.80 5.24 -9.10
CA ASP A 40 -36.32 6.32 -9.94
C ASP A 40 -37.09 7.32 -9.07
N ASN A 41 -36.61 8.56 -9.01
CA ASN A 41 -37.20 9.68 -8.28
C ASN A 41 -37.57 9.34 -6.83
N GLY A 42 -36.63 8.75 -6.08
CA GLY A 42 -36.82 8.36 -4.68
C GLY A 42 -37.75 7.16 -4.46
N LYS A 43 -38.09 6.42 -5.53
CA LYS A 43 -38.92 5.22 -5.48
C LYS A 43 -38.19 4.03 -6.06
N SER A 44 -38.56 2.83 -5.61
CA SER A 44 -38.00 1.58 -6.10
C SER A 44 -38.92 0.41 -5.78
N ASP A 45 -39.04 -0.50 -6.74
CA ASP A 45 -39.67 -1.81 -6.54
C ASP A 45 -38.65 -2.89 -6.14
N TYR A 46 -37.37 -2.53 -6.00
CA TYR A 46 -36.32 -3.45 -5.60
C TYR A 46 -36.33 -3.70 -4.10
N LYS A 47 -35.96 -4.93 -3.74
CA LYS A 47 -35.68 -5.35 -2.37
C LYS A 47 -34.30 -5.99 -2.28
N ILE A 48 -33.60 -5.77 -1.17
CA ILE A 48 -32.33 -6.42 -0.89
C ILE A 48 -32.62 -7.75 -0.20
N ILE A 49 -32.06 -8.83 -0.72
CA ILE A 49 -32.23 -10.19 -0.22
C ILE A 49 -30.88 -10.71 0.26
N ILE A 50 -30.82 -11.13 1.53
CA ILE A 50 -29.67 -11.80 2.14
C ILE A 50 -30.04 -13.25 2.49
N PRO A 51 -29.08 -14.16 2.74
CA PRO A 51 -29.40 -15.52 3.16
C PRO A 51 -30.16 -15.52 4.49
N ALA A 52 -31.08 -16.47 4.69
CA ALA A 52 -31.81 -16.59 5.96
C ALA A 52 -30.88 -16.67 7.18
N ASN A 53 -29.78 -17.41 7.02
CA ASN A 53 -28.73 -17.58 8.01
C ASN A 53 -27.48 -16.76 7.62
N ALA A 54 -27.69 -15.48 7.28
CA ALA A 54 -26.61 -14.59 6.88
C ALA A 54 -25.53 -14.47 7.97
N SER A 55 -24.27 -14.58 7.54
CA SER A 55 -23.09 -14.22 8.34
C SER A 55 -23.06 -12.71 8.66
N GLU A 56 -22.24 -12.31 9.63
CA GLU A 56 -22.09 -10.88 9.97
C GLU A 56 -21.58 -10.05 8.78
N ILE A 57 -20.74 -10.64 7.92
CA ILE A 57 -20.23 -9.96 6.73
C ILE A 57 -21.32 -9.77 5.66
N GLU A 58 -22.22 -10.74 5.49
CA GLU A 58 -23.36 -10.64 4.57
C GLU A 58 -24.39 -9.62 5.06
N LYS A 59 -24.66 -9.59 6.38
CA LYS A 59 -25.50 -8.55 6.99
C LYS A 59 -24.87 -7.16 6.80
N LYS A 60 -23.56 -7.02 7.06
CA LYS A 60 -22.84 -5.76 6.82
C LYS A 60 -22.95 -5.33 5.36
N ALA A 61 -22.72 -6.23 4.41
CA ALA A 61 -22.82 -5.94 2.98
C ALA A 61 -24.23 -5.44 2.58
N GLY A 62 -25.29 -6.10 3.03
CA GLY A 62 -26.67 -5.68 2.77
C GLY A 62 -27.01 -4.31 3.38
N ASN A 63 -26.55 -4.05 4.60
CA ASN A 63 -26.76 -2.76 5.28
C ASN A 63 -25.98 -1.62 4.62
N GLU A 64 -24.73 -1.85 4.23
CA GLU A 64 -23.92 -0.86 3.53
C GLU A 64 -24.55 -0.51 2.18
N LEU A 65 -24.96 -1.50 1.38
CA LEU A 65 -25.65 -1.20 0.14
C LEU A 65 -26.93 -0.38 0.37
N GLN A 66 -27.78 -0.78 1.33
CA GLN A 66 -29.01 -0.03 1.64
C GLN A 66 -28.71 1.43 2.00
N LYS A 67 -27.71 1.65 2.87
CA LYS A 67 -27.27 2.97 3.31
C LYS A 67 -26.82 3.83 2.14
N TYR A 68 -25.97 3.31 1.25
CA TYR A 68 -25.48 4.06 0.11
C TYR A 68 -26.57 4.31 -0.93
N LEU A 69 -27.44 3.34 -1.24
CA LEU A 69 -28.58 3.57 -2.14
C LEU A 69 -29.54 4.64 -1.60
N GLN A 70 -29.73 4.71 -0.28
CA GLN A 70 -30.50 5.78 0.36
C GLN A 70 -29.82 7.14 0.20
N GLN A 71 -28.50 7.22 0.38
CA GLN A 71 -27.75 8.47 0.24
C GLN A 71 -27.67 8.94 -1.23
N ILE A 72 -27.56 8.00 -2.18
CA ILE A 72 -27.46 8.30 -3.61
C ILE A 72 -28.82 8.64 -4.21
N GLY A 73 -29.81 7.76 -4.00
CA GLY A 73 -31.10 7.81 -4.69
C GLY A 73 -32.29 8.25 -3.83
N GLY A 74 -32.06 8.56 -2.54
CA GLY A 74 -33.09 9.04 -1.62
C GLY A 74 -34.08 7.98 -1.12
N VAL A 75 -33.87 6.69 -1.43
CA VAL A 75 -34.79 5.60 -1.06
C VAL A 75 -34.12 4.55 -0.19
N LYS A 76 -34.78 4.17 0.91
CA LYS A 76 -34.34 3.06 1.77
C LYS A 76 -35.02 1.76 1.32
N LEU A 77 -34.30 0.92 0.58
CA LEU A 77 -34.83 -0.37 0.10
C LEU A 77 -35.06 -1.33 1.27
N PRO A 78 -36.15 -2.13 1.29
CA PRO A 78 -36.34 -3.14 2.31
C PRO A 78 -35.27 -4.24 2.20
N VAL A 79 -34.78 -4.71 3.34
CA VAL A 79 -33.87 -5.86 3.46
C VAL A 79 -34.64 -7.03 4.05
N SER A 80 -34.55 -8.21 3.42
CA SER A 80 -35.25 -9.42 3.88
C SER A 80 -34.41 -10.68 3.64
N GLY A 81 -34.74 -11.76 4.35
CA GLY A 81 -34.13 -13.07 4.14
C GLY A 81 -34.67 -13.78 2.89
N ASP A 82 -33.86 -14.65 2.31
CA ASP A 82 -34.18 -15.41 1.10
C ASP A 82 -35.31 -16.47 1.24
N GLN A 83 -35.85 -16.64 2.46
CA GLN A 83 -37.09 -17.39 2.72
C GLN A 83 -38.35 -16.64 2.26
N ALA A 84 -38.26 -15.33 2.05
CA ALA A 84 -39.37 -14.58 1.45
C ALA A 84 -39.67 -15.12 0.03
N PRO A 85 -40.90 -15.02 -0.48
CA PRO A 85 -41.19 -15.41 -1.86
C PRO A 85 -40.31 -14.67 -2.87
N PRO A 86 -39.77 -15.35 -3.90
CA PRO A 86 -39.02 -14.70 -4.97
C PRO A 86 -39.85 -13.61 -5.65
N GLY A 87 -39.24 -12.44 -5.86
CA GLY A 87 -39.78 -11.34 -6.65
C GLY A 87 -38.99 -11.13 -7.94
N GLY A 88 -39.52 -10.30 -8.84
CA GLY A 88 -38.86 -9.98 -10.10
C GLY A 88 -37.72 -8.96 -10.00
N ASN A 89 -37.74 -8.07 -9.00
CA ASN A 89 -36.76 -6.99 -8.84
C ASN A 89 -36.01 -7.16 -7.50
N GLU A 90 -34.91 -7.92 -7.51
CA GLU A 90 -34.16 -8.24 -6.29
C GLU A 90 -32.68 -7.88 -6.44
N ILE A 91 -32.10 -7.39 -5.33
CA ILE A 91 -30.65 -7.32 -5.18
C ILE A 91 -30.23 -8.43 -4.21
N LEU A 92 -29.65 -9.50 -4.75
CA LEU A 92 -29.22 -10.68 -4.02
C LEU A 92 -27.81 -10.46 -3.48
N ILE A 93 -27.65 -10.47 -2.16
CA ILE A 93 -26.37 -10.30 -1.47
C ILE A 93 -25.94 -11.63 -0.87
N GLY A 94 -24.71 -12.07 -1.12
CA GLY A 94 -24.15 -13.30 -0.53
C GLY A 94 -24.68 -14.59 -1.17
N LYS A 95 -24.67 -15.69 -0.41
CA LYS A 95 -25.05 -17.03 -0.88
C LYS A 95 -26.53 -17.33 -0.65
N THR A 96 -27.41 -16.70 -1.44
CA THR A 96 -28.87 -16.90 -1.29
C THR A 96 -29.35 -18.18 -1.98
N ASN A 97 -30.51 -18.71 -1.61
CA ASN A 97 -31.16 -19.85 -2.26
C ASN A 97 -31.53 -19.65 -3.76
N ARG A 98 -31.26 -18.45 -4.31
CA ARG A 98 -31.52 -18.04 -5.70
C ARG A 98 -30.24 -17.88 -6.53
N THR A 99 -29.07 -18.08 -5.92
CA THR A 99 -27.74 -17.94 -6.56
C THR A 99 -27.18 -19.26 -7.10
N ASN A 100 -28.03 -20.25 -7.38
CA ASN A 100 -27.63 -21.62 -7.75
C ASN A 100 -26.75 -21.72 -9.03
N GLY A 101 -26.69 -20.66 -9.85
CA GLY A 101 -25.82 -20.58 -11.03
C GLY A 101 -24.39 -20.09 -10.74
N VAL A 102 -24.08 -19.66 -9.51
CA VAL A 102 -22.76 -19.11 -9.15
C VAL A 102 -21.80 -20.23 -8.77
N ASN A 103 -20.63 -20.26 -9.42
CA ASN A 103 -19.55 -21.18 -9.07
C ASN A 103 -18.62 -20.58 -8.01
N TYR A 104 -18.99 -20.73 -6.74
CA TYR A 104 -18.21 -20.18 -5.61
C TYR A 104 -16.78 -20.71 -5.49
N ASN A 105 -16.47 -21.87 -6.06
CA ASN A 105 -15.12 -22.43 -6.04
C ASN A 105 -14.12 -21.60 -6.85
N GLN A 106 -14.59 -20.72 -7.73
CA GLN A 106 -13.73 -19.84 -8.53
C GLN A 106 -13.46 -18.49 -7.88
N LEU A 107 -14.09 -18.16 -6.74
CA LEU A 107 -14.03 -16.82 -6.13
C LEU A 107 -12.93 -16.66 -5.06
N ALA A 108 -12.10 -17.69 -4.83
CA ALA A 108 -11.11 -17.69 -3.75
C ALA A 108 -11.73 -17.24 -2.38
N ASP A 109 -10.92 -16.79 -1.42
CA ASP A 109 -11.46 -16.33 -0.12
C ASP A 109 -12.07 -14.92 -0.19
N ASP A 110 -11.41 -14.01 -0.90
CA ASP A 110 -11.78 -12.58 -0.97
C ASP A 110 -12.30 -12.15 -2.35
N GLY A 111 -12.30 -13.02 -3.35
CA GLY A 111 -12.80 -12.66 -4.68
C GLY A 111 -14.29 -12.38 -4.68
N LEU A 112 -14.72 -11.64 -5.68
CA LEU A 112 -16.07 -11.10 -5.78
C LEU A 112 -16.70 -11.42 -7.13
N LEU A 113 -18.03 -11.35 -7.15
CA LEU A 113 -18.85 -11.47 -8.34
C LEU A 113 -19.97 -10.42 -8.29
N ILE A 114 -20.03 -9.58 -9.32
CA ILE A 114 -21.15 -8.72 -9.64
C ILE A 114 -21.78 -9.28 -10.92
N GLN A 115 -23.06 -9.63 -10.86
CA GLN A 115 -23.74 -10.20 -12.02
C GLN A 115 -25.18 -9.75 -12.08
N THR A 116 -25.71 -9.53 -13.29
CA THR A 116 -27.16 -9.41 -13.50
C THR A 116 -27.73 -10.72 -14.04
N ASP A 117 -28.88 -11.12 -13.52
CA ASP A 117 -29.70 -12.22 -14.06
C ASP A 117 -31.13 -11.74 -14.26
N LYS A 118 -31.50 -11.53 -15.53
CA LYS A 118 -32.77 -10.91 -15.96
C LYS A 118 -32.97 -9.52 -15.35
N HIS A 119 -33.69 -9.45 -14.23
CA HIS A 119 -34.05 -8.23 -13.51
C HIS A 119 -33.40 -8.17 -12.13
N ASN A 120 -32.61 -9.18 -11.76
CA ASN A 120 -31.93 -9.24 -10.48
C ASN A 120 -30.48 -8.78 -10.62
N LEU A 121 -29.98 -8.12 -9.58
CA LEU A 121 -28.56 -7.86 -9.37
C LEU A 121 -28.04 -8.82 -8.31
N ILE A 122 -26.92 -9.48 -8.56
CA ILE A 122 -26.24 -10.41 -7.67
C ILE A 122 -24.91 -9.78 -7.27
N LEU A 123 -24.71 -9.60 -5.96
CA LEU A 123 -23.46 -9.13 -5.36
C LEU A 123 -23.01 -10.20 -4.36
N THR A 124 -22.01 -11.00 -4.74
CA THR A 124 -21.60 -12.17 -3.95
C THR A 124 -20.08 -12.36 -4.02
N GLY A 125 -19.55 -13.34 -3.29
CA GLY A 125 -18.10 -13.53 -3.23
C GLY A 125 -17.64 -14.77 -2.47
N GLY A 126 -16.32 -14.83 -2.28
CA GLY A 126 -15.63 -15.83 -1.48
C GLY A 126 -16.00 -15.83 0.01
N ASN A 127 -15.45 -16.79 0.76
CA ASN A 127 -15.86 -17.09 2.14
C ASN A 127 -15.38 -16.08 3.21
N ARG A 128 -14.49 -15.13 2.88
CA ARG A 128 -14.06 -14.04 3.78
C ARG A 128 -14.87 -12.78 3.53
N LYS A 129 -14.31 -11.77 2.85
CA LYS A 129 -14.90 -10.43 2.68
C LYS A 129 -15.39 -10.19 1.25
N GLY A 130 -15.32 -11.19 0.36
CA GLY A 130 -15.69 -11.06 -1.05
C GLY A 130 -17.09 -10.51 -1.28
N VAL A 131 -18.09 -10.91 -0.49
CA VAL A 131 -19.45 -10.34 -0.56
C VAL A 131 -19.47 -8.83 -0.24
N LEU A 132 -18.74 -8.39 0.77
CA LEU A 132 -18.65 -6.97 1.12
C LEU A 132 -17.89 -6.20 0.03
N TYR A 133 -16.82 -6.79 -0.51
CA TYR A 133 -16.05 -6.19 -1.59
C TYR A 133 -16.87 -6.07 -2.88
N SER A 134 -17.77 -7.02 -3.19
CA SER A 134 -18.70 -6.90 -4.32
C SER A 134 -19.62 -5.68 -4.19
N VAL A 135 -20.06 -5.35 -2.97
CA VAL A 135 -20.86 -4.15 -2.70
C VAL A 135 -20.03 -2.89 -2.89
N TYR A 136 -18.83 -2.79 -2.33
CA TYR A 136 -18.00 -1.59 -2.49
C TYR A 136 -17.55 -1.37 -3.94
N THR A 137 -17.24 -2.45 -4.67
CA THR A 137 -16.93 -2.38 -6.11
C THR A 137 -18.14 -1.90 -6.90
N PHE A 138 -19.33 -2.43 -6.61
CA PHE A 138 -20.55 -1.95 -7.24
C PHE A 138 -20.80 -0.45 -6.99
N LEU A 139 -20.64 0.00 -5.74
CA LEU A 139 -20.79 1.40 -5.39
C LEU A 139 -19.76 2.29 -6.09
N GLU A 140 -18.52 1.84 -6.22
CA GLU A 140 -17.44 2.60 -6.82
C GLU A 140 -17.52 2.66 -8.35
N ASP A 141 -17.66 1.51 -9.00
CA ASP A 141 -17.50 1.39 -10.45
C ASP A 141 -18.80 1.65 -11.22
N TYR A 142 -19.95 1.30 -10.62
CA TYR A 142 -21.26 1.48 -11.27
C TYR A 142 -22.00 2.71 -10.78
N LEU A 143 -21.82 3.10 -9.51
CA LEU A 143 -22.53 4.25 -8.94
C LEU A 143 -21.65 5.48 -8.73
N GLY A 144 -20.33 5.41 -8.94
CA GLY A 144 -19.43 6.56 -8.90
C GLY A 144 -19.09 7.07 -7.50
N CYS A 145 -19.32 6.26 -6.46
CA CYS A 145 -18.84 6.57 -5.12
C CYS A 145 -17.31 6.50 -5.05
N ARG A 146 -16.70 7.26 -4.13
CA ARG A 146 -15.25 7.22 -3.89
C ARG A 146 -14.95 7.36 -2.40
N LYS A 147 -13.86 6.73 -1.96
CA LYS A 147 -13.28 6.95 -0.63
C LYS A 147 -11.78 7.23 -0.81
N TYR A 148 -11.40 8.50 -0.86
CA TYR A 148 -10.03 8.91 -1.14
C TYR A 148 -9.14 8.73 0.09
N THR A 149 -9.62 9.14 1.26
CA THR A 149 -8.96 8.94 2.56
C THR A 149 -9.96 8.42 3.59
N SER A 150 -9.52 8.13 4.82
CA SER A 150 -10.40 7.73 5.92
C SER A 150 -11.50 8.76 6.22
N THR A 151 -11.24 10.04 5.92
CA THR A 151 -12.12 11.17 6.23
C THR A 151 -12.71 11.87 5.00
N VAL A 152 -12.27 11.51 3.79
CA VAL A 152 -12.72 12.16 2.55
C VAL A 152 -13.29 11.14 1.58
N SER A 153 -14.60 11.24 1.37
CA SER A 153 -15.36 10.42 0.41
C SER A 153 -16.21 11.30 -0.50
N TYR A 154 -16.60 10.74 -1.65
CA TYR A 154 -17.59 11.32 -2.55
C TYR A 154 -18.74 10.34 -2.75
N ILE A 155 -19.96 10.84 -2.59
CA ILE A 155 -21.18 10.08 -2.82
C ILE A 155 -22.03 10.94 -3.76
N PRO A 156 -22.33 10.47 -4.98
CA PRO A 156 -23.14 11.22 -5.91
C PRO A 156 -24.59 11.26 -5.41
N ASN A 157 -25.30 12.33 -5.78
CA ASN A 157 -26.74 12.47 -5.54
C ASN A 157 -27.44 12.35 -6.90
N LEU A 158 -28.22 11.29 -7.09
CA LEU A 158 -28.84 10.93 -8.35
C LEU A 158 -30.35 10.81 -8.17
N THR A 159 -31.12 11.41 -9.07
CA THR A 159 -32.57 11.19 -9.12
C THR A 159 -32.92 9.81 -9.68
N LYS A 160 -32.00 9.17 -10.41
CA LYS A 160 -32.20 7.87 -11.04
C LYS A 160 -30.93 7.02 -10.96
N ILE A 161 -31.05 5.79 -10.49
CA ILE A 161 -29.96 4.80 -10.45
C ILE A 161 -30.23 3.76 -11.54
N GLU A 162 -29.44 3.82 -12.61
CA GLU A 162 -29.51 2.88 -13.73
C GLU A 162 -28.20 2.10 -13.86
N ILE A 163 -28.29 0.78 -14.05
CA ILE A 163 -27.13 -0.09 -14.28
C ILE A 163 -27.30 -0.90 -15.57
N PRO A 164 -26.22 -1.35 -16.23
CA PRO A 164 -26.32 -2.30 -17.34
C PRO A 164 -27.08 -3.57 -16.95
N SER A 165 -27.90 -4.14 -17.85
CA SER A 165 -28.64 -5.39 -17.58
C SER A 165 -27.85 -6.67 -17.87
N ASN A 166 -26.60 -6.54 -18.32
CA ASN A 166 -25.74 -7.66 -18.74
C ASN A 166 -24.37 -7.63 -18.04
N ILE A 167 -24.36 -7.32 -16.73
CA ILE A 167 -23.14 -7.32 -15.92
C ILE A 167 -22.72 -8.77 -15.66
N HIS A 168 -21.44 -9.05 -15.86
CA HIS A 168 -20.77 -10.24 -15.36
C HIS A 168 -19.31 -9.87 -15.09
N GLU A 169 -19.02 -9.53 -13.85
CA GLU A 169 -17.71 -9.07 -13.40
C GLU A 169 -17.26 -9.94 -12.24
N GLN A 170 -16.14 -10.62 -12.44
CA GLN A 170 -15.52 -11.47 -11.44
C GLN A 170 -14.10 -10.99 -11.22
N GLU A 171 -13.76 -10.69 -9.97
CA GLU A 171 -12.41 -10.26 -9.60
C GLU A 171 -11.82 -11.19 -8.55
N ILE A 172 -10.53 -11.51 -8.71
CA ILE A 172 -9.71 -12.26 -7.75
C ILE A 172 -8.51 -11.39 -7.41
N PRO A 173 -8.21 -11.17 -6.11
CA PRO A 173 -7.12 -10.28 -5.73
C PRO A 173 -5.76 -10.82 -6.17
N SER A 174 -4.83 -9.90 -6.50
CA SER A 174 -3.45 -10.21 -6.89
C SER A 174 -2.67 -10.93 -5.78
N PHE A 175 -2.94 -10.55 -4.52
CA PHE A 175 -2.35 -11.14 -3.31
C PHE A 175 -3.44 -11.63 -2.37
N GLN A 176 -3.21 -12.72 -1.64
CA GLN A 176 -4.18 -13.29 -0.68
C GLN A 176 -4.29 -12.45 0.60
N TYR A 177 -3.16 -11.93 1.06
CA TYR A 177 -3.08 -11.00 2.19
C TYR A 177 -2.50 -9.68 1.70
N ARG A 178 -3.23 -8.58 1.93
CA ARG A 178 -2.91 -7.23 1.43
C ARG A 178 -3.05 -6.27 2.58
N SER A 179 -1.97 -5.64 3.03
CA SER A 179 -2.04 -4.66 4.10
C SER A 179 -1.37 -3.37 3.68
N VAL A 180 -1.93 -2.26 4.11
CA VAL A 180 -1.26 -0.96 4.04
C VAL A 180 -1.14 -0.46 5.47
N LEU A 181 0.06 -0.08 5.89
CA LEU A 181 0.31 0.51 7.20
C LEU A 181 0.47 2.02 7.02
N SER A 182 -0.64 2.74 7.10
CA SER A 182 -0.72 4.20 7.00
C SER A 182 -1.81 4.71 7.93
N THR A 183 -1.84 6.02 8.20
CA THR A 183 -2.89 6.64 9.04
C THR A 183 -4.31 6.32 8.53
N ASP A 184 -4.51 6.34 7.21
CA ASP A 184 -5.81 6.09 6.61
C ASP A 184 -6.18 4.60 6.61
N ALA A 185 -5.21 3.72 6.33
CA ALA A 185 -5.45 2.28 6.24
C ALA A 185 -5.68 1.60 7.59
N LEU A 186 -5.39 2.29 8.70
CA LEU A 186 -5.75 1.83 10.04
C LEU A 186 -7.24 2.05 10.38
N ASP A 187 -7.96 2.87 9.61
CA ASP A 187 -9.42 2.96 9.71
C ASP A 187 -10.08 1.74 9.05
N ASN A 188 -10.85 0.97 9.82
CA ASN A 188 -11.45 -0.27 9.34
C ASN A 188 -12.44 -0.06 8.19
N ASP A 189 -13.16 1.07 8.17
CA ASP A 189 -14.09 1.37 7.08
C ASP A 189 -13.34 1.76 5.81
N TYR A 190 -12.17 2.39 5.91
CA TYR A 190 -11.28 2.64 4.77
C TYR A 190 -10.68 1.34 4.26
N ALA A 191 -10.15 0.52 5.16
CA ALA A 191 -9.57 -0.78 4.84
C ALA A 191 -10.58 -1.71 4.13
N ASP A 192 -11.82 -1.75 4.62
CA ASP A 192 -12.88 -2.57 4.01
C ASP A 192 -13.30 -2.05 2.63
N TRP A 193 -13.45 -0.72 2.45
CA TRP A 193 -13.73 -0.11 1.14
C TRP A 193 -12.67 -0.49 0.11
N HIS A 194 -11.41 -0.41 0.53
CA HIS A 194 -10.24 -0.63 -0.32
C HIS A 194 -9.76 -2.08 -0.39
N LYS A 195 -10.57 -3.01 0.13
CA LYS A 195 -10.35 -4.45 0.01
C LYS A 195 -9.01 -4.94 0.59
N ILE A 196 -8.50 -4.27 1.62
CA ILE A 196 -7.28 -4.65 2.34
C ILE A 196 -7.62 -5.32 3.69
N ASN A 197 -6.66 -6.10 4.20
CA ASN A 197 -6.68 -6.66 5.54
C ASN A 197 -6.46 -5.56 6.58
N TYR A 198 -7.05 -5.74 7.76
CA TYR A 198 -6.66 -4.93 8.91
C TYR A 198 -5.21 -5.27 9.28
N PHE A 199 -4.50 -4.29 9.86
CA PHE A 199 -3.09 -4.48 10.21
C PHE A 199 -2.91 -5.70 11.12
N PHE A 200 -2.16 -6.70 10.62
CA PHE A 200 -1.97 -8.02 11.25
C PHE A 200 -3.27 -8.75 11.65
N GLU A 201 -4.33 -8.66 10.82
CA GLU A 201 -5.57 -9.41 10.95
C GLU A 201 -5.32 -10.93 10.99
N GLY A 202 -5.70 -11.58 12.09
CA GLY A 202 -5.54 -13.03 12.27
C GLY A 202 -4.18 -13.48 12.78
N TRP A 203 -3.33 -12.54 13.23
CA TRP A 203 -2.00 -12.82 13.79
C TRP A 203 -2.01 -12.76 15.33
N GLY A 204 -1.23 -13.65 15.96
CA GLY A 204 -0.95 -13.61 17.40
C GLY A 204 0.18 -12.63 17.75
N PHE A 205 1.19 -12.57 16.88
CA PHE A 205 2.30 -11.61 16.91
C PHE A 205 2.65 -11.19 15.48
N SER A 206 3.06 -9.95 15.30
CA SER A 206 3.50 -9.41 14.01
C SER A 206 4.93 -9.83 13.64
N ALA A 207 5.91 -9.43 14.45
CA ALA A 207 7.35 -9.65 14.25
C ALA A 207 8.14 -9.46 15.57
N HIS A 208 9.46 -9.65 15.52
CA HIS A 208 10.42 -9.39 16.62
C HIS A 208 10.08 -10.08 17.94
N SER A 209 9.72 -11.36 17.85
CA SER A 209 9.14 -12.12 18.96
C SER A 209 10.15 -12.93 19.79
N PHE A 210 11.43 -13.01 19.40
CA PHE A 210 12.42 -13.76 20.18
C PHE A 210 12.51 -13.30 21.63
N LYS A 211 12.49 -11.99 21.91
CA LYS A 211 12.47 -11.47 23.29
C LYS A 211 11.20 -11.83 24.06
N THR A 212 10.08 -12.04 23.38
CA THR A 212 8.83 -12.50 24.01
C THR A 212 8.89 -13.98 24.33
N LEU A 213 9.42 -14.78 23.42
CA LEU A 213 9.50 -16.24 23.53
C LEU A 213 10.69 -16.72 24.38
N LEU A 214 11.71 -15.88 24.56
CA LEU A 214 12.83 -16.09 25.48
C LEU A 214 13.17 -14.76 26.17
N PRO A 215 12.39 -14.35 27.19
CA PRO A 215 12.62 -13.10 27.92
C PRO A 215 13.99 -13.06 28.60
N PRO A 216 14.87 -12.09 28.25
CA PRO A 216 16.20 -12.02 28.85
C PRO A 216 16.19 -11.84 30.36
N ASP A 217 15.26 -11.03 30.89
CA ASP A 217 15.13 -10.79 32.34
C ASP A 217 14.82 -12.07 33.14
N LYS A 218 14.24 -13.08 32.47
CA LYS A 218 13.92 -14.37 33.09
C LYS A 218 15.08 -15.37 33.03
N TYR A 219 15.84 -15.39 31.93
CA TYR A 219 16.78 -16.48 31.66
C TYR A 219 18.26 -16.06 31.61
N PHE A 220 18.59 -14.81 31.27
CA PHE A 220 19.97 -14.45 30.93
C PHE A 220 20.95 -14.52 32.11
N LYS A 221 20.48 -14.19 33.32
CA LYS A 221 21.31 -14.20 34.53
C LYS A 221 21.81 -15.62 34.87
N ASP A 222 20.92 -16.59 34.80
CA ASP A 222 21.19 -17.97 35.21
C ASP A 222 21.65 -18.84 34.04
N HIS A 223 21.26 -18.49 32.81
CA HIS A 223 21.54 -19.21 31.57
C HIS A 223 22.04 -18.30 30.43
N PRO A 224 23.22 -17.65 30.59
CA PRO A 224 23.78 -16.80 29.54
C PRO A 224 24.07 -17.56 28.23
N GLU A 225 24.25 -18.88 28.28
CA GLU A 225 24.44 -19.78 27.13
C GLU A 225 23.21 -19.92 26.22
N TYR A 226 22.02 -19.56 26.69
CA TYR A 226 20.81 -19.50 25.87
C TYR A 226 20.84 -18.34 24.88
N PHE A 227 21.73 -17.36 25.08
CA PHE A 227 21.76 -16.12 24.34
C PHE A 227 23.02 -16.00 23.46
N ALA A 228 23.01 -15.03 22.56
CA ALA A 228 24.01 -14.87 21.51
C ALA A 228 25.42 -14.63 22.08
N LEU A 229 26.41 -15.36 21.57
CA LEU A 229 27.82 -15.00 21.71
C LEU A 229 28.14 -13.92 20.68
N TYR A 230 28.18 -12.66 21.08
CA TYR A 230 28.43 -11.53 20.20
C TYR A 230 29.74 -10.84 20.60
N LYS A 231 30.68 -10.74 19.66
CA LYS A 231 32.02 -10.15 19.88
C LYS A 231 32.72 -10.72 21.14
N GLY A 232 32.64 -12.03 21.32
CA GLY A 232 33.29 -12.75 22.44
C GLY A 232 32.57 -12.67 23.78
N LYS A 233 31.39 -12.04 23.86
CA LYS A 233 30.58 -11.95 25.10
C LYS A 233 29.17 -12.46 24.87
N ARG A 234 28.58 -13.13 25.88
CA ARG A 234 27.15 -13.45 25.86
C ARG A 234 26.36 -12.17 26.08
N VAL A 235 25.39 -11.90 25.22
CA VAL A 235 24.54 -10.70 25.28
C VAL A 235 23.07 -11.09 25.23
N PRO A 236 22.17 -10.42 25.97
CA PRO A 236 20.75 -10.78 26.07
C PRO A 236 19.94 -10.48 24.80
N ASP A 237 20.52 -9.77 23.84
CA ASP A 237 19.85 -9.15 22.70
C ASP A 237 19.30 -10.13 21.65
N ALA A 238 19.78 -11.37 21.62
CA ALA A 238 19.33 -12.41 20.70
C ALA A 238 19.57 -13.82 21.27
N PRO A 239 18.77 -14.84 20.87
CA PRO A 239 18.96 -16.21 21.29
C PRO A 239 20.13 -16.91 20.57
N CYS A 240 20.67 -17.95 21.19
CA CYS A 240 21.55 -18.93 20.54
C CYS A 240 20.71 -20.04 19.91
N LEU A 241 20.34 -19.91 18.63
CA LEU A 241 19.45 -20.84 17.92
C LEU A 241 19.97 -22.29 17.76
N SER A 242 21.25 -22.51 18.04
CA SER A 242 21.84 -23.86 18.05
C SER A 242 21.82 -24.53 19.43
N ASN A 243 21.39 -23.83 20.49
CA ASN A 243 21.26 -24.42 21.81
C ASN A 243 19.98 -25.31 21.84
N PRO A 244 20.08 -26.60 22.19
CA PRO A 244 18.94 -27.51 22.15
C PRO A 244 17.85 -27.16 23.18
N ASP A 245 18.21 -26.57 24.31
CA ASP A 245 17.28 -26.30 25.41
C ASP A 245 16.30 -25.18 25.05
N ILE A 246 16.75 -24.20 24.25
CA ILE A 246 15.92 -23.05 23.91
C ILE A 246 14.76 -23.40 22.98
N LEU A 247 14.85 -24.50 22.22
CA LEU A 247 13.76 -24.94 21.34
C LEU A 247 12.52 -25.27 22.16
N GLN A 248 12.70 -26.09 23.21
CA GLN A 248 11.60 -26.49 24.08
C GLN A 248 11.03 -25.29 24.83
N ILE A 249 11.89 -24.41 25.36
CA ILE A 249 11.47 -23.19 26.07
C ILE A 249 10.60 -22.29 25.17
N MET A 250 11.05 -22.02 23.94
CA MET A 250 10.31 -21.16 23.02
C MET A 250 9.01 -21.80 22.54
N VAL A 251 9.00 -23.11 22.30
CA VAL A 251 7.79 -23.86 21.95
C VAL A 251 6.76 -23.79 23.09
N ASP A 252 7.18 -23.98 24.33
CA ASP A 252 6.29 -23.94 25.49
C ASP A 252 5.75 -22.54 25.75
N ASN A 253 6.59 -21.51 25.62
CA ASN A 253 6.13 -20.11 25.73
C ASN A 253 5.19 -19.74 24.57
N LEU A 254 5.45 -20.22 23.35
CA LEU A 254 4.55 -19.99 22.21
C LEU A 254 3.20 -20.70 22.42
N ARG A 255 3.20 -21.94 22.91
CA ARG A 255 1.97 -22.67 23.26
C ARG A 255 1.18 -21.93 24.35
N HIS A 256 1.87 -21.36 25.34
CA HIS A 256 1.25 -20.54 26.36
C HIS A 256 0.57 -19.30 25.75
N GLU A 257 1.27 -18.54 24.90
CA GLU A 257 0.71 -17.37 24.21
C GLU A 257 -0.49 -17.73 23.31
N MET A 258 -0.46 -18.88 22.65
CA MET A 258 -1.61 -19.39 21.88
C MET A 258 -2.82 -19.70 22.75
N SER A 259 -2.60 -20.15 23.99
CA SER A 259 -3.69 -20.50 24.92
C SER A 259 -4.36 -19.29 25.58
N THR A 260 -3.66 -18.14 25.67
CA THR A 260 -4.14 -16.94 26.37
C THR A 260 -4.82 -15.93 25.44
N ARG A 261 -4.81 -16.16 24.13
CA ARG A 261 -5.35 -15.26 23.11
C ARG A 261 -6.50 -15.90 22.35
N THR A 262 -7.37 -15.07 21.77
CA THR A 262 -8.36 -15.53 20.77
C THR A 262 -7.65 -16.34 19.68
N PRO A 263 -8.20 -17.49 19.22
CA PRO A 263 -7.53 -18.31 18.21
C PRO A 263 -7.06 -17.52 16.99
N ARG A 264 -5.75 -17.60 16.70
CA ARG A 264 -5.09 -16.96 15.56
C ARG A 264 -4.40 -17.99 14.66
N LYS A 265 -4.33 -17.69 13.36
CA LYS A 265 -3.70 -18.55 12.35
C LYS A 265 -2.18 -18.35 12.30
N TYR A 266 -1.73 -17.09 12.34
CA TYR A 266 -0.33 -16.72 12.14
C TYR A 266 0.37 -16.39 13.45
N TRP A 267 1.59 -16.88 13.63
CA TRP A 267 2.41 -16.64 14.83
C TRP A 267 3.87 -16.42 14.44
N SER A 268 4.40 -15.23 14.73
CA SER A 268 5.80 -14.93 14.44
C SER A 268 6.75 -15.56 15.45
N VAL A 269 7.84 -16.15 14.94
CA VAL A 269 9.02 -16.62 15.67
C VAL A 269 10.24 -16.02 14.95
N SER A 270 10.60 -14.78 15.31
CA SER A 270 11.54 -13.99 14.50
C SER A 270 12.49 -13.13 15.33
N GLN A 271 13.62 -12.80 14.69
CA GLN A 271 14.72 -12.00 15.24
C GLN A 271 14.29 -10.64 15.77
N ASN A 272 14.96 -10.19 16.84
CA ASN A 272 14.79 -8.83 17.39
C ASN A 272 15.36 -7.77 16.44
N ASP A 273 14.89 -6.54 16.58
CA ASP A 273 15.29 -5.40 15.75
C ASP A 273 16.57 -4.72 16.27
N ASN A 274 17.72 -5.38 16.13
CA ASN A 274 19.00 -4.89 16.67
C ASN A 274 20.26 -5.37 15.93
N GLY A 275 20.11 -6.09 14.81
CA GLY A 275 21.24 -6.60 14.03
C GLY A 275 22.12 -7.67 14.70
N ILE A 276 21.75 -8.16 15.90
CA ILE A 276 22.58 -9.10 16.68
C ILE A 276 22.19 -10.55 16.37
N TYR A 277 23.21 -11.40 16.21
CA TYR A 277 23.09 -12.86 16.08
C TYR A 277 24.23 -13.58 16.81
N CYS A 278 24.05 -14.87 17.07
CA CYS A 278 25.00 -15.68 17.84
C CYS A 278 26.19 -16.15 16.99
N GLY A 279 27.41 -15.79 17.40
CA GLY A 279 28.66 -16.22 16.77
C GLY A 279 29.33 -17.46 17.39
N CYS A 280 28.59 -18.30 18.13
CA CYS A 280 29.16 -19.54 18.68
C CYS A 280 29.49 -20.56 17.57
N ASP A 281 30.40 -21.50 17.84
CA ASP A 281 30.90 -22.46 16.84
C ASP A 281 29.79 -23.26 16.15
N LEU A 282 28.73 -23.63 16.89
CA LEU A 282 27.59 -24.37 16.33
C LEU A 282 26.80 -23.52 15.33
N CYS A 283 26.51 -22.25 15.66
CA CYS A 283 25.83 -21.34 14.74
C CYS A 283 26.71 -21.02 13.53
N THR A 284 27.99 -20.73 13.76
CA THR A 284 28.98 -20.43 12.71
C THR A 284 29.12 -21.58 11.72
N LYS A 285 29.08 -22.83 12.18
CA LYS A 285 29.06 -24.00 11.29
C LYS A 285 27.87 -23.97 10.34
N VAL A 286 26.67 -23.67 10.83
CA VAL A 286 25.47 -23.55 10.00
C VAL A 286 25.59 -22.38 9.02
N TYR A 287 26.15 -21.24 9.43
CA TYR A 287 26.38 -20.10 8.54
C TYR A 287 27.26 -20.45 7.35
N ASN A 288 28.32 -21.24 7.59
CA ASN A 288 29.22 -21.70 6.54
C ASN A 288 28.54 -22.70 5.60
N GLU A 289 27.76 -23.64 6.14
CA GLU A 289 26.99 -24.61 5.34
C GLU A 289 25.94 -23.92 4.45
N GLU A 290 25.19 -22.98 5.04
CA GLU A 290 24.05 -22.32 4.40
C GLU A 290 24.44 -21.05 3.62
N LYS A 291 25.68 -20.57 3.79
CA LYS A 291 26.20 -19.32 3.22
C LYS A 291 25.43 -18.05 3.66
N THR A 292 24.72 -18.14 4.78
CA THR A 292 23.92 -17.06 5.38
C THR A 292 23.52 -17.39 6.82
N GLN A 293 23.31 -16.36 7.64
CA GLN A 293 22.78 -16.44 9.00
C GLN A 293 21.34 -16.96 9.03
N GLN A 294 20.58 -16.77 7.95
CA GLN A 294 19.22 -17.25 7.82
C GLN A 294 19.12 -18.78 7.94
N GLY A 295 20.21 -19.50 7.66
CA GLY A 295 20.33 -20.93 7.86
C GLY A 295 19.92 -21.40 9.26
N THR A 296 20.43 -20.73 10.31
CA THR A 296 20.06 -21.10 11.69
C THR A 296 18.60 -20.78 11.99
N ILE A 297 18.08 -19.70 11.43
CA ILE A 297 16.70 -19.24 11.67
C ILE A 297 15.72 -20.23 11.06
N ILE A 298 15.88 -20.59 9.78
CA ILE A 298 14.94 -21.53 9.12
C ILE A 298 15.03 -22.92 9.74
N ARG A 299 16.23 -23.42 10.06
CA ARG A 299 16.36 -24.72 10.76
C ARG A 299 15.65 -24.73 12.11
N PHE A 300 15.71 -23.63 12.87
CA PHE A 300 15.03 -23.50 14.15
C PHE A 300 13.51 -23.37 13.97
N VAL A 301 13.07 -22.48 13.08
CA VAL A 301 11.65 -22.19 12.83
C VAL A 301 10.92 -23.40 12.26
N ASN A 302 11.55 -24.20 11.40
CA ASN A 302 10.98 -25.46 10.92
C ASN A 302 10.67 -26.41 12.10
N LYS A 303 11.60 -26.57 13.04
CA LYS A 303 11.39 -27.40 14.24
C LYS A 303 10.27 -26.87 15.13
N VAL A 304 10.12 -25.54 15.24
CA VAL A 304 8.98 -24.94 15.95
C VAL A 304 7.68 -25.21 15.20
N ALA A 305 7.65 -25.03 13.88
CA ALA A 305 6.48 -25.25 13.04
C ALA A 305 5.99 -26.71 13.05
N ASP A 306 6.88 -27.68 13.20
CA ASP A 306 6.53 -29.10 13.36
C ASP A 306 5.69 -29.37 14.62
N GLN A 307 5.78 -28.50 15.64
CA GLN A 307 4.99 -28.61 16.87
C GLN A 307 3.58 -28.00 16.74
N PHE A 308 3.31 -27.25 15.66
CA PHE A 308 2.05 -26.52 15.45
C PHE A 308 1.55 -26.68 13.99
N PRO A 309 1.22 -27.91 13.54
CA PRO A 309 0.88 -28.19 12.14
C PRO A 309 -0.41 -27.52 11.65
N ASP A 310 -1.26 -27.05 12.56
CA ASP A 310 -2.50 -26.32 12.29
C ASP A 310 -2.32 -24.79 12.29
N LYS A 311 -1.11 -24.31 12.53
CA LYS A 311 -0.73 -22.89 12.55
C LYS A 311 0.27 -22.59 11.43
N ILE A 312 0.35 -21.32 11.07
CA ILE A 312 1.43 -20.79 10.23
C ILE A 312 2.42 -20.08 11.13
N ILE A 313 3.67 -20.56 11.15
CA ILE A 313 4.76 -19.93 11.89
C ILE A 313 5.50 -18.99 10.95
N SER A 314 5.48 -17.69 11.22
CA SER A 314 6.22 -16.73 10.40
C SER A 314 7.62 -16.46 10.94
N THR A 315 8.54 -16.09 10.07
CA THR A 315 9.85 -15.53 10.45
C THR A 315 10.28 -14.43 9.49
N LEU A 316 11.23 -13.60 9.92
CA LEU A 316 11.79 -12.53 9.11
C LEU A 316 12.95 -13.04 8.24
N ALA A 317 13.05 -12.49 7.03
CA ALA A 317 14.27 -12.37 6.26
C ALA A 317 14.60 -10.87 6.20
N TYR A 318 15.50 -10.41 7.09
CA TYR A 318 15.66 -9.00 7.42
C TYR A 318 17.10 -8.68 7.83
N GLN A 319 17.65 -7.55 7.35
CA GLN A 319 19.01 -7.10 7.65
C GLN A 319 20.05 -8.24 7.45
N TYR A 320 20.73 -8.68 8.53
CA TYR A 320 21.75 -9.72 8.48
C TYR A 320 21.24 -11.08 7.98
N SER A 321 19.92 -11.32 8.03
CA SER A 321 19.29 -12.59 7.65
C SER A 321 18.50 -12.50 6.34
N VAL A 322 18.60 -11.39 5.60
CA VAL A 322 17.82 -11.15 4.38
C VAL A 322 18.07 -12.21 3.30
N ARG A 323 19.30 -12.75 3.23
CA ARG A 323 19.71 -13.72 2.21
C ARG A 323 19.13 -15.11 2.50
N PRO A 324 18.48 -15.79 1.53
CA PRO A 324 17.95 -17.13 1.73
C PRO A 324 19.04 -18.18 2.00
N PRO A 325 18.71 -19.24 2.78
CA PRO A 325 19.62 -20.37 3.02
C PRO A 325 19.92 -21.15 1.74
N HIS A 326 21.17 -21.59 1.58
CA HIS A 326 21.60 -22.32 0.39
C HIS A 326 20.93 -23.70 0.28
N ILE A 327 20.83 -24.43 1.39
CA ILE A 327 20.42 -25.83 1.45
C ILE A 327 19.03 -25.95 2.07
N THR A 328 18.82 -25.38 3.26
CA THR A 328 17.56 -25.55 3.99
C THR A 328 16.40 -24.87 3.26
N ARG A 329 15.19 -25.42 3.37
CA ARG A 329 13.95 -24.85 2.81
C ARG A 329 12.90 -24.68 3.92
N PRO A 330 12.03 -23.66 3.86
CA PRO A 330 10.94 -23.51 4.83
C PRO A 330 9.94 -24.68 4.75
N ASN A 331 9.48 -25.17 5.91
CA ASN A 331 8.38 -26.15 5.96
C ASN A 331 7.09 -25.54 5.41
N LYS A 332 6.14 -26.38 4.94
CA LYS A 332 4.87 -25.94 4.30
C LYS A 332 4.04 -24.95 5.13
N ASN A 333 4.15 -25.00 6.46
CA ASN A 333 3.46 -24.11 7.39
C ASN A 333 4.38 -23.00 7.96
N VAL A 334 5.47 -22.69 7.26
CA VAL A 334 6.37 -21.57 7.56
C VAL A 334 6.18 -20.46 6.53
N LEU A 335 5.92 -19.25 7.02
CA LEU A 335 5.76 -18.02 6.23
C LEU A 335 7.00 -17.14 6.37
N ILE A 336 7.63 -16.80 5.25
CA ILE A 336 8.78 -15.89 5.22
C ILE A 336 8.29 -14.48 4.98
N ILE A 337 8.59 -13.58 5.92
CA ILE A 337 8.38 -12.14 5.78
C ILE A 337 9.71 -11.52 5.34
N LEU A 338 9.83 -11.26 4.04
CA LEU A 338 10.99 -10.59 3.46
C LEU A 338 10.78 -9.08 3.50
N ALA A 339 11.61 -8.40 4.28
CA ALA A 339 11.55 -6.94 4.41
C ALA A 339 12.54 -6.27 3.46
N THR A 340 12.06 -5.31 2.66
CA THR A 340 12.84 -4.62 1.62
C THR A 340 13.35 -3.25 2.06
N ILE A 341 13.49 -3.01 3.38
CA ILE A 341 13.80 -1.69 3.97
C ILE A 341 15.09 -1.07 3.42
N ASP A 342 16.06 -1.92 3.11
CA ASP A 342 17.38 -1.53 2.62
C ASP A 342 17.44 -1.37 1.10
N ALA A 343 16.34 -1.58 0.37
CA ALA A 343 16.31 -1.25 -1.05
C ALA A 343 16.14 0.28 -1.23
N PRO A 344 16.89 0.91 -2.14
CA PRO A 344 16.57 2.23 -2.66
C PRO A 344 15.15 2.30 -3.29
N ARG A 345 14.54 3.48 -3.32
CA ARG A 345 13.16 3.75 -3.79
C ARG A 345 13.10 4.73 -4.96
N ASN A 346 14.24 5.22 -5.42
CA ASN A 346 14.36 6.15 -6.54
C ASN A 346 14.03 5.51 -7.90
N LYS A 347 14.06 4.17 -7.98
CA LYS A 347 13.71 3.38 -9.17
C LYS A 347 13.03 2.07 -8.76
N PRO A 348 12.29 1.41 -9.67
CA PRO A 348 11.74 0.09 -9.39
C PRO A 348 12.80 -0.96 -9.06
N ILE A 349 12.55 -1.78 -8.04
CA ILE A 349 13.42 -2.85 -7.55
C ILE A 349 13.73 -3.86 -8.67
N GLY A 350 12.73 -4.19 -9.49
CA GLY A 350 12.89 -5.13 -10.60
C GLY A 350 13.90 -4.68 -11.66
N THR A 351 14.08 -3.36 -11.85
CA THR A 351 14.91 -2.82 -12.95
C THR A 351 16.16 -2.08 -12.49
N ASP A 352 16.27 -1.72 -11.21
CA ASP A 352 17.38 -0.88 -10.77
C ASP A 352 18.70 -1.67 -10.67
N ALA A 353 19.79 -1.04 -11.11
CA ALA A 353 21.10 -1.69 -11.21
C ALA A 353 21.86 -1.75 -9.86
N PRO A 354 21.89 -0.67 -9.03
CA PRO A 354 22.50 -0.68 -7.70
C PRO A 354 21.82 -1.65 -6.72
N VAL A 355 20.59 -2.08 -7.00
CA VAL A 355 19.81 -3.01 -6.14
C VAL A 355 19.84 -4.45 -6.64
N ALA A 356 20.72 -4.79 -7.60
CA ALA A 356 20.78 -6.12 -8.20
C ALA A 356 20.83 -7.25 -7.16
N THR A 357 21.52 -7.03 -6.03
CA THR A 357 21.60 -7.98 -4.92
C THR A 357 20.26 -8.16 -4.20
N TYR A 358 19.50 -7.08 -3.95
CA TYR A 358 18.17 -7.16 -3.34
C TYR A 358 17.13 -7.78 -4.27
N ARG A 359 17.19 -7.42 -5.56
CA ARG A 359 16.39 -8.08 -6.60
C ARG A 359 16.65 -9.59 -6.59
N GLN A 360 17.93 -10.00 -6.52
CA GLN A 360 18.29 -11.41 -6.44
C GLN A 360 17.73 -12.09 -5.20
N TYR A 361 17.74 -11.43 -4.03
CA TYR A 361 17.14 -12.01 -2.82
C TYR A 361 15.64 -12.26 -2.96
N ILE A 362 14.88 -11.33 -3.55
CA ILE A 362 13.44 -11.52 -3.79
C ILE A 362 13.22 -12.70 -4.73
N THR A 363 13.96 -12.77 -5.85
CA THR A 363 13.87 -13.90 -6.79
C THR A 363 14.29 -15.22 -6.16
N ASP A 364 15.37 -15.24 -5.37
CA ASP A 364 15.86 -16.45 -4.71
C ASP A 364 14.86 -16.97 -3.66
N TRP A 365 14.22 -16.07 -2.89
CA TRP A 365 13.13 -16.43 -1.99
C TRP A 365 11.92 -16.96 -2.77
N GLY A 366 11.53 -16.30 -3.85
CA GLY A 366 10.44 -16.74 -4.74
C GLY A 366 10.67 -18.14 -5.32
N ASN A 367 11.93 -18.51 -5.59
CA ASN A 367 12.32 -19.83 -6.09
C ASN A 367 12.23 -20.95 -5.04
N ILE A 368 12.27 -20.62 -3.74
CA ILE A 368 12.32 -21.62 -2.66
C ILE A 368 11.07 -21.65 -1.77
N CYS A 369 10.20 -20.65 -1.91
CA CYS A 369 8.90 -20.58 -1.24
C CYS A 369 7.78 -20.89 -2.22
N ASN A 370 6.69 -21.50 -1.75
CA ASN A 370 5.42 -21.47 -2.47
C ASN A 370 4.74 -20.09 -2.33
N LYS A 371 3.72 -19.82 -3.14
CA LYS A 371 3.05 -18.51 -3.18
C LYS A 371 2.52 -18.08 -1.81
N ASP A 372 1.94 -19.00 -1.06
CA ASP A 372 1.40 -18.79 0.28
C ASP A 372 2.45 -18.73 1.40
N GLN A 373 3.74 -18.94 1.07
CA GLN A 373 4.86 -18.91 2.01
C GLN A 373 5.74 -17.66 1.89
N LEU A 374 5.51 -16.78 0.91
CA LEU A 374 6.27 -15.54 0.75
C LEU A 374 5.39 -14.31 0.97
N PHE A 375 5.75 -13.54 2.00
CA PHE A 375 5.19 -12.26 2.37
C PHE A 375 6.24 -11.17 2.16
N ILE A 376 5.95 -10.16 1.37
CA ILE A 376 6.82 -8.98 1.22
C ILE A 376 6.37 -7.88 2.16
N TRP A 377 7.28 -7.40 3.00
CA TRP A 377 7.11 -6.18 3.77
C TRP A 377 7.87 -5.07 3.03
N ASP A 378 7.15 -4.28 2.23
CA ASP A 378 7.66 -3.15 1.47
C ASP A 378 7.36 -1.81 2.14
N TYR A 379 8.00 -0.75 1.65
CA TYR A 379 8.04 0.57 2.26
C TYR A 379 7.83 1.64 1.20
N MET A 380 6.87 2.52 1.45
CA MET A 380 6.50 3.64 0.58
C MET A 380 6.87 5.00 1.20
N VAL A 381 7.85 5.04 2.12
CA VAL A 381 8.08 6.15 3.05
C VAL A 381 9.56 6.51 3.25
N GLN A 382 9.81 7.75 3.69
CA GLN A 382 11.05 8.22 4.32
C GLN A 382 10.79 8.59 5.79
N PHE A 383 11.22 7.74 6.74
CA PHE A 383 10.97 7.90 8.18
C PHE A 383 11.66 9.13 8.79
N THR A 384 12.87 9.43 8.32
CA THR A 384 13.71 10.54 8.78
C THR A 384 13.20 11.91 8.35
N GLY A 385 12.41 11.99 7.28
CA GLY A 385 11.91 13.22 6.68
C GLY A 385 10.47 13.06 6.19
N ALA A 386 9.55 12.72 7.10
CA ALA A 386 8.17 12.37 6.75
C ALA A 386 7.42 13.47 5.96
N TRP A 387 7.76 14.74 6.20
CA TRP A 387 7.19 15.87 5.47
C TRP A 387 8.08 16.38 4.33
N ALA A 388 9.20 15.73 3.99
CA ALA A 388 9.97 16.10 2.82
C ALA A 388 9.40 15.45 1.55
N PRO A 389 9.54 16.07 0.37
CA PRO A 389 9.15 15.44 -0.89
C PRO A 389 9.91 14.14 -1.13
N TYR A 390 9.17 13.07 -1.40
CA TYR A 390 9.73 11.72 -1.60
C TYR A 390 9.17 11.07 -2.87
N PRO A 391 9.73 11.38 -4.06
CA PRO A 391 9.17 10.96 -5.35
C PRO A 391 9.31 9.45 -5.64
N ASN A 392 8.49 8.62 -5.00
CA ASN A 392 8.46 7.15 -5.17
C ASN A 392 7.12 6.61 -5.70
N LEU A 393 6.19 7.48 -6.10
CA LEU A 393 4.86 7.07 -6.58
C LEU A 393 4.97 6.13 -7.79
N TYR A 394 5.80 6.48 -8.77
CA TYR A 394 5.97 5.72 -10.03
C TYR A 394 6.74 4.41 -9.88
N SER A 395 7.43 4.16 -8.76
CA SER A 395 8.08 2.87 -8.51
C SER A 395 7.15 1.83 -7.86
N MET A 396 6.02 2.26 -7.30
CA MET A 396 5.10 1.41 -6.54
C MET A 396 4.48 0.28 -7.38
N GLN A 397 3.84 0.60 -8.52
CA GLN A 397 3.23 -0.43 -9.36
C GLN A 397 4.24 -1.44 -9.91
N PRO A 398 5.38 -1.02 -10.51
CA PRO A 398 6.40 -1.97 -10.95
C PRO A 398 6.97 -2.85 -9.82
N ASN A 399 7.09 -2.33 -8.59
CA ASN A 399 7.52 -3.13 -7.44
C ASN A 399 6.47 -4.19 -7.08
N ILE A 400 5.20 -3.80 -6.96
CA ILE A 400 4.10 -4.72 -6.66
C ILE A 400 4.01 -5.82 -7.71
N GLN A 401 4.09 -5.49 -9.00
CA GLN A 401 4.12 -6.47 -10.08
C GLN A 401 5.34 -7.39 -9.99
N PHE A 402 6.53 -6.83 -9.70
CA PHE A 402 7.73 -7.62 -9.50
C PHE A 402 7.59 -8.62 -8.33
N PHE A 403 6.95 -8.23 -7.22
CA PHE A 403 6.68 -9.15 -6.11
C PHE A 403 5.74 -10.29 -6.53
N GLN A 404 4.67 -9.96 -7.25
CA GLN A 404 3.72 -10.94 -7.77
C GLN A 404 4.40 -11.95 -8.72
N ASP A 405 5.26 -11.46 -9.62
CA ASP A 405 6.02 -12.27 -10.58
C ASP A 405 7.06 -13.17 -9.90
N ASN A 406 7.50 -12.81 -8.70
CA ASN A 406 8.45 -13.58 -7.89
C ASN A 406 7.76 -14.35 -6.74
N ASN A 407 6.54 -14.82 -6.99
CA ASN A 407 5.81 -15.74 -6.13
C ASN A 407 5.40 -15.19 -4.74
N ALA A 408 5.37 -13.87 -4.54
CA ALA A 408 4.78 -13.30 -3.33
C ALA A 408 3.26 -13.49 -3.34
N GLY A 409 2.72 -14.16 -2.32
CA GLY A 409 1.28 -14.29 -2.11
C GLY A 409 0.71 -13.26 -1.15
N SER A 410 1.57 -12.57 -0.41
CA SER A 410 1.18 -11.55 0.56
C SER A 410 2.09 -10.32 0.46
N VAL A 411 1.52 -9.12 0.62
CA VAL A 411 2.29 -7.87 0.64
C VAL A 411 1.74 -6.93 1.72
N LEU A 412 2.68 -6.26 2.40
CA LEU A 412 2.42 -5.10 3.23
C LEU A 412 3.18 -3.91 2.68
N GLU A 413 2.48 -2.80 2.43
CA GLU A 413 3.09 -1.51 2.09
C GLU A 413 3.10 -0.60 3.33
N GLN A 414 4.29 -0.28 3.83
CA GLN A 414 4.46 0.55 5.03
C GLN A 414 4.70 2.03 4.69
N GLY A 415 3.81 2.87 5.20
CA GLY A 415 3.94 4.32 5.31
C GLY A 415 4.29 4.78 6.73
N ILE A 416 4.18 6.09 6.98
CA ILE A 416 4.02 6.60 8.36
C ILE A 416 2.57 6.31 8.77
N TRP A 417 2.39 5.76 9.97
CA TRP A 417 1.09 5.24 10.41
C TRP A 417 0.49 5.96 11.61
N ASP A 418 1.31 6.66 12.41
CA ASP A 418 0.86 7.36 13.61
C ASP A 418 0.80 8.89 13.46
N MET A 419 1.06 9.39 12.24
CA MET A 419 0.90 10.79 11.86
C MET A 419 0.77 10.94 10.34
N GLU A 420 0.15 12.03 9.89
CA GLU A 420 0.13 12.40 8.47
C GLU A 420 1.56 12.75 7.99
N SER A 421 1.82 12.47 6.72
CA SER A 421 3.09 12.73 6.05
C SER A 421 2.85 13.26 4.63
N GLU A 422 3.90 13.72 3.95
CA GLU A 422 3.83 14.11 2.53
C GLU A 422 3.15 13.00 1.73
N PHE A 423 2.15 13.37 0.90
CA PHE A 423 1.30 12.49 0.09
C PHE A 423 0.85 11.16 0.73
N SER A 424 0.75 11.08 2.07
CA SER A 424 0.38 9.85 2.80
C SER A 424 -0.95 9.25 2.32
N GLY A 425 -1.99 10.07 2.20
CA GLY A 425 -3.30 9.63 1.68
C GLY A 425 -3.25 9.16 0.22
N LEU A 426 -2.51 9.85 -0.66
CA LEU A 426 -2.35 9.47 -2.07
C LEU A 426 -1.61 8.13 -2.20
N ARG A 427 -0.51 7.95 -1.46
CA ARG A 427 0.22 6.67 -1.44
C ARG A 427 -0.64 5.53 -0.92
N SER A 428 -1.37 5.78 0.17
CA SER A 428 -2.29 4.79 0.74
C SER A 428 -3.35 4.35 -0.28
N TYR A 429 -3.96 5.31 -0.98
CA TYR A 429 -4.96 5.04 -2.01
C TYR A 429 -4.40 4.20 -3.16
N ILE A 430 -3.27 4.61 -3.74
CA ILE A 430 -2.65 3.89 -4.86
C ILE A 430 -2.21 2.48 -4.41
N ALA A 431 -1.55 2.35 -3.26
CA ALA A 431 -1.11 1.06 -2.73
C ALA A 431 -2.29 0.10 -2.55
N CYS A 432 -3.38 0.56 -1.93
CA CYS A 432 -4.59 -0.24 -1.77
C CYS A 432 -5.13 -0.78 -3.10
N LYS A 433 -5.26 0.09 -4.10
CA LYS A 433 -5.78 -0.26 -5.42
C LYS A 433 -4.90 -1.28 -6.13
N LEU A 434 -3.58 -1.07 -6.13
CA LEU A 434 -2.62 -1.94 -6.80
C LEU A 434 -2.43 -3.29 -6.09
N LEU A 435 -2.60 -3.35 -4.77
CA LEU A 435 -2.57 -4.62 -4.03
C LEU A 435 -3.80 -5.48 -4.35
N TRP A 436 -4.94 -4.87 -4.68
CA TRP A 436 -6.10 -5.59 -5.20
C TRP A 436 -5.85 -6.08 -6.63
N ASP A 437 -5.57 -5.15 -7.55
CA ASP A 437 -5.24 -5.44 -8.94
C ASP A 437 -4.00 -4.66 -9.39
N SER A 438 -2.89 -5.39 -9.55
CA SER A 438 -1.61 -4.81 -9.95
C SER A 438 -1.60 -4.30 -11.40
N LYS A 439 -2.63 -4.64 -12.20
CA LYS A 439 -2.75 -4.27 -13.62
C LYS A 439 -3.59 -3.03 -13.88
N LEU A 440 -4.15 -2.40 -12.84
CA LEU A 440 -4.85 -1.13 -12.96
C LEU A 440 -3.96 -0.08 -13.61
N ASN A 441 -4.57 0.84 -14.36
CA ASN A 441 -3.83 1.96 -14.93
C ASN A 441 -3.43 2.94 -13.82
N PHE A 442 -2.12 3.08 -13.60
CA PHE A 442 -1.58 3.96 -12.56
C PHE A 442 -1.97 5.44 -12.76
N ASP A 443 -1.95 5.93 -14.00
CA ASP A 443 -2.27 7.33 -14.29
C ASP A 443 -3.74 7.63 -14.01
N ASP A 444 -4.64 6.68 -14.30
CA ASP A 444 -6.07 6.83 -14.00
C ASP A 444 -6.31 6.89 -12.48
N LEU A 445 -5.60 6.05 -11.70
CA LEU A 445 -5.68 6.08 -10.23
C LEU A 445 -5.16 7.41 -9.66
N LEU A 446 -4.04 7.89 -10.20
CA LEU A 446 -3.45 9.16 -9.80
C LEU A 446 -4.41 10.31 -10.11
N ASP A 447 -4.91 10.40 -11.34
CA ASP A 447 -5.78 11.50 -11.76
C ASP A 447 -7.15 11.49 -11.06
N ASP A 448 -7.71 10.31 -10.77
CA ASP A 448 -8.94 10.16 -9.98
C ASP A 448 -8.75 10.71 -8.56
N PHE A 449 -7.67 10.30 -7.88
CA PHE A 449 -7.36 10.82 -6.55
C PHE A 449 -7.11 12.33 -6.58
N LEU A 450 -6.27 12.81 -7.50
CA LEU A 450 -5.93 14.23 -7.57
C LEU A 450 -7.17 15.09 -7.81
N THR A 451 -8.04 14.66 -8.73
CA THR A 451 -9.28 15.36 -9.07
C THR A 451 -10.27 15.36 -7.91
N GLY A 452 -10.45 14.23 -7.26
CA GLY A 452 -11.44 14.08 -6.20
C GLY A 452 -11.02 14.64 -4.85
N TYR A 453 -9.76 14.45 -4.48
CA TYR A 453 -9.23 14.86 -3.18
C TYR A 453 -8.82 16.33 -3.14
N TYR A 454 -8.15 16.84 -4.19
CA TYR A 454 -7.70 18.24 -4.28
C TYR A 454 -8.60 19.13 -5.14
N GLY A 455 -9.56 18.55 -5.88
CA GLY A 455 -10.48 19.29 -6.73
C GLY A 455 -9.93 19.55 -8.15
N LYS A 456 -10.84 19.57 -9.14
CA LYS A 456 -10.54 19.74 -10.58
C LYS A 456 -9.59 20.88 -10.91
N ASN A 457 -9.66 21.99 -10.16
CA ASN A 457 -8.87 23.19 -10.44
C ASN A 457 -7.42 23.11 -9.93
N ALA A 458 -7.14 22.25 -8.95
CA ALA A 458 -5.81 22.06 -8.37
C ALA A 458 -5.12 20.78 -8.88
N ALA A 459 -5.90 19.80 -9.37
CA ALA A 459 -5.38 18.51 -9.86
C ALA A 459 -4.29 18.66 -10.93
N GLY A 460 -4.52 19.48 -11.96
CA GLY A 460 -3.55 19.71 -13.04
C GLY A 460 -2.19 20.24 -12.56
N PRO A 461 -2.14 21.36 -11.82
CA PRO A 461 -0.90 21.83 -11.19
C PRO A 461 -0.19 20.80 -10.30
N ILE A 462 -0.94 20.06 -9.47
CA ILE A 462 -0.35 19.03 -8.60
C ILE A 462 0.25 17.89 -9.43
N ARG A 463 -0.45 17.46 -10.49
CA ARG A 463 0.07 16.47 -11.45
C ARG A 463 1.38 16.94 -12.08
N SER A 464 1.40 18.19 -12.58
CA SER A 464 2.61 18.79 -13.14
C SER A 464 3.76 18.85 -12.15
N TYR A 465 3.49 19.08 -10.86
CA TYR A 465 4.52 19.04 -9.81
C TYR A 465 5.06 17.62 -9.63
N ILE A 466 4.18 16.61 -9.50
CA ILE A 466 4.56 15.19 -9.37
C ILE A 466 5.41 14.74 -10.58
N ASP A 467 5.03 15.15 -11.79
CA ASP A 467 5.77 14.82 -13.00
C ASP A 467 7.13 15.53 -13.07
N ALA A 468 7.19 16.80 -12.63
CA ALA A 468 8.43 17.57 -12.60
C ALA A 468 9.45 17.01 -11.60
N ILE A 469 9.01 16.64 -10.38
CA ILE A 469 9.90 16.05 -9.38
C ILE A 469 10.38 14.65 -9.80
N GLN A 470 9.51 13.87 -10.44
CA GLN A 470 9.89 12.58 -11.01
C GLN A 470 10.92 12.73 -12.13
N ALA A 471 10.75 13.69 -13.02
CA ALA A 471 11.69 13.94 -14.12
C ALA A 471 13.09 14.30 -13.58
N GLU A 472 13.17 15.16 -12.56
CA GLU A 472 14.43 15.53 -11.92
C GLU A 472 15.09 14.33 -11.21
N LEU A 473 14.29 13.47 -10.55
CA LEU A 473 14.79 12.23 -9.95
C LEU A 473 15.42 11.30 -11.00
N VAL A 474 14.74 11.09 -12.13
CA VAL A 474 15.21 10.22 -13.22
C VAL A 474 16.51 10.77 -13.84
N ALA A 475 16.61 12.10 -13.99
CA ALA A 475 17.82 12.75 -14.49
C ALA A 475 19.03 12.54 -13.55
N HIS A 476 18.80 12.40 -12.23
CA HIS A 476 19.84 12.21 -11.21
C HIS A 476 19.96 10.74 -10.75
N ASN A 477 20.20 9.85 -11.70
CA ASN A 477 20.09 8.39 -11.55
C ASN A 477 21.06 7.70 -10.56
N ARG A 478 21.93 8.45 -9.87
CA ARG A 478 22.92 7.98 -8.88
C ARG A 478 22.47 8.21 -7.43
N LEU A 479 21.39 8.95 -7.20
CA LEU A 479 20.85 9.16 -5.86
C LEU A 479 20.18 7.88 -5.35
N GLU A 480 20.53 7.43 -4.15
CA GLU A 480 19.81 6.36 -3.46
C GLU A 480 18.82 6.95 -2.45
N MET A 481 17.52 6.83 -2.75
CA MET A 481 16.48 7.20 -1.81
C MET A 481 16.16 6.01 -0.89
N ARG A 482 16.50 6.07 0.39
CA ARG A 482 16.22 4.98 1.34
C ARG A 482 15.24 5.46 2.42
N ALA A 483 14.62 4.52 3.12
CA ALA A 483 13.64 4.85 4.15
C ALA A 483 14.24 5.71 5.29
N HIS A 484 15.54 5.61 5.57
CA HIS A 484 16.23 6.33 6.64
C HIS A 484 17.31 7.33 6.14
N THR A 485 17.24 7.80 4.89
CA THR A 485 18.14 8.88 4.41
C THR A 485 17.60 10.26 4.76
N GLN A 486 18.48 11.22 5.06
CA GLN A 486 18.06 12.60 5.32
C GLN A 486 17.63 13.29 4.01
N PRO A 487 16.59 14.16 4.03
CA PRO A 487 16.17 14.91 2.84
C PRO A 487 17.30 15.70 2.19
N SER A 488 18.15 16.33 3.00
CA SER A 488 19.33 17.09 2.54
C SER A 488 20.32 16.30 1.66
N THR A 489 20.28 14.95 1.68
CA THR A 489 21.08 14.13 0.75
C THR A 489 20.70 14.34 -0.72
N ALA A 490 19.47 14.81 -0.99
CA ALA A 490 18.96 15.10 -2.32
C ALA A 490 19.14 16.58 -2.75
N ALA A 491 19.84 17.41 -1.95
CA ALA A 491 20.01 18.85 -2.20
C ALA A 491 20.73 19.21 -3.52
N ALA A 492 21.48 18.27 -4.10
CA ALA A 492 22.12 18.43 -5.41
C ALA A 492 21.34 17.73 -6.55
N SER A 493 20.05 17.45 -6.35
CA SER A 493 19.21 16.70 -7.31
C SER A 493 17.77 17.25 -7.33
N TYR A 494 16.76 16.38 -7.16
CA TYR A 494 15.35 16.78 -7.19
C TYR A 494 14.96 17.75 -6.05
N LEU A 495 15.76 17.89 -4.98
CA LEU A 495 15.55 18.91 -3.94
C LEU A 495 16.52 20.09 -4.04
N SER A 496 17.17 20.35 -5.17
CA SER A 496 17.94 21.59 -5.31
C SER A 496 17.05 22.81 -5.09
N LEU A 497 17.60 23.92 -4.55
CA LEU A 497 16.81 25.12 -4.27
C LEU A 497 16.15 25.67 -5.55
N ASP A 498 16.85 25.59 -6.69
CA ASP A 498 16.30 25.95 -8.02
C ASP A 498 15.10 25.07 -8.40
N ASN A 499 15.17 23.76 -8.14
CA ASN A 499 14.06 22.84 -8.38
C ASN A 499 12.88 23.10 -7.43
N ILE A 500 13.15 23.34 -6.15
CA ILE A 500 12.11 23.70 -5.17
C ILE A 500 11.37 24.96 -5.62
N ARG A 501 12.08 26.01 -6.04
CA ARG A 501 11.44 27.23 -6.58
C ARG A 501 10.56 26.94 -7.79
N LYS A 502 11.07 26.17 -8.76
CA LYS A 502 10.30 25.72 -9.94
C LYS A 502 9.03 24.98 -9.52
N TYR A 503 9.08 24.12 -8.50
CA TYR A 503 7.91 23.40 -8.01
C TYR A 503 6.90 24.32 -7.32
N LEU A 504 7.36 25.29 -6.55
CA LEU A 504 6.51 26.32 -5.94
C LEU A 504 5.78 27.13 -7.01
N ASP A 505 6.46 27.52 -8.09
CA ASP A 505 5.86 28.21 -9.23
C ASP A 505 4.78 27.35 -9.93
N ILE A 506 5.06 26.06 -10.14
CA ILE A 506 4.08 25.10 -10.70
C ILE A 506 2.84 24.98 -9.81
N MET A 507 3.02 25.04 -8.49
CA MET A 507 1.96 24.86 -7.49
C MET A 507 1.16 26.14 -7.20
N GLU A 508 1.68 27.33 -7.53
CA GLU A 508 1.04 28.62 -7.28
C GLU A 508 -0.44 28.69 -7.78
N PRO A 509 -0.77 28.22 -9.00
CA PRO A 509 -2.15 28.20 -9.48
C PRO A 509 -3.07 27.30 -8.64
N ALA A 510 -2.55 26.20 -8.07
CA ALA A 510 -3.32 25.29 -7.22
C ALA A 510 -3.79 26.01 -5.94
N VAL A 511 -2.89 26.75 -5.30
CA VAL A 511 -3.19 27.54 -4.08
C VAL A 511 -4.23 28.60 -4.38
N LYS A 512 -3.99 29.40 -5.42
CA LYS A 512 -4.88 30.51 -5.80
C LYS A 512 -6.29 30.01 -6.09
N LYS A 513 -6.42 28.91 -6.84
CA LYS A 513 -7.72 28.37 -7.26
C LYS A 513 -8.46 27.59 -6.17
N SER A 514 -7.75 27.04 -5.19
CA SER A 514 -8.38 26.30 -4.08
C SER A 514 -8.77 27.20 -2.91
N LYS A 515 -8.26 28.44 -2.84
CA LYS A 515 -8.55 29.40 -1.77
C LYS A 515 -10.06 29.61 -1.59
N GLY A 516 -10.52 29.48 -0.34
CA GLY A 516 -11.93 29.61 0.04
C GLY A 516 -12.80 28.38 -0.29
N THR A 517 -12.21 27.29 -0.79
CA THR A 517 -12.90 26.02 -1.03
C THR A 517 -12.53 24.99 0.04
N ALA A 518 -13.29 23.90 0.12
CA ALA A 518 -12.99 22.76 1.00
C ALA A 518 -11.68 22.02 0.65
N TYR A 519 -11.02 22.38 -0.46
CA TYR A 519 -9.77 21.77 -0.91
C TYR A 519 -8.52 22.53 -0.46
N TYR A 520 -8.65 23.77 0.03
CA TYR A 520 -7.52 24.67 0.28
C TYR A 520 -6.46 24.06 1.20
N ASP A 521 -6.86 23.61 2.39
CA ASP A 521 -5.93 23.03 3.38
C ASP A 521 -5.22 21.80 2.84
N ARG A 522 -5.90 21.00 2.00
CA ARG A 522 -5.30 19.82 1.36
C ARG A 522 -4.23 20.23 0.37
N VAL A 523 -4.46 21.28 -0.42
CA VAL A 523 -3.46 21.84 -1.35
C VAL A 523 -2.27 22.43 -0.59
N LEU A 524 -2.49 23.12 0.53
CA LEU A 524 -1.40 23.65 1.35
C LEU A 524 -0.50 22.54 1.92
N LYS A 525 -1.08 21.39 2.29
CA LYS A 525 -0.33 20.20 2.72
C LYS A 525 0.55 19.59 1.62
N VAL A 526 0.35 19.92 0.34
CA VAL A 526 1.25 19.52 -0.76
C VAL A 526 2.45 20.46 -0.88
N ILE A 527 2.28 21.73 -0.52
CA ILE A 527 3.32 22.76 -0.65
C ILE A 527 4.21 22.84 0.57
N LEU A 528 3.64 22.60 1.75
CA LEU A 528 4.38 22.62 3.01
C LEU A 528 5.65 21.73 2.97
N PRO A 529 5.64 20.53 2.34
CA PRO A 529 6.86 19.77 2.09
C PRO A 529 7.98 20.49 1.35
N LEU A 530 7.65 21.33 0.36
CA LEU A 530 8.64 22.10 -0.40
C LEU A 530 9.33 23.13 0.50
N HIS A 531 8.56 23.84 1.33
CA HIS A 531 9.12 24.78 2.32
C HIS A 531 9.96 24.05 3.38
N PHE A 532 9.50 22.89 3.87
CA PHE A 532 10.26 22.07 4.81
C PHE A 532 11.62 21.66 4.22
N ALA A 533 11.64 21.18 2.97
CA ALA A 533 12.87 20.81 2.28
C ALA A 533 13.80 22.02 2.07
N GLN A 534 13.26 23.18 1.70
CA GLN A 534 14.04 24.41 1.54
C GLN A 534 14.74 24.81 2.86
N LEU A 535 14.00 24.77 3.97
CA LEU A 535 14.51 25.04 5.31
C LEU A 535 15.58 24.01 5.70
N ASP A 536 15.30 22.71 5.58
CA ASP A 536 16.24 21.66 5.98
C ASP A 536 17.55 21.72 5.16
N ILE A 537 17.47 21.99 3.85
CA ILE A 537 18.65 22.14 3.00
C ILE A 537 19.44 23.39 3.35
N THR A 538 18.76 24.52 3.57
CA THR A 538 19.39 25.78 3.97
C THR A 538 20.16 25.58 5.28
N LYS A 539 19.50 25.02 6.29
CA LYS A 539 20.09 24.67 7.59
C LYS A 539 21.34 23.82 7.44
N ASN A 540 21.27 22.72 6.69
CA ASN A 540 22.40 21.81 6.54
C ASN A 540 23.55 22.40 5.71
N THR A 541 23.26 23.29 4.75
CA THR A 541 24.27 23.95 3.90
C THR A 541 24.98 25.07 4.63
N LEU A 542 24.26 25.89 5.41
CA LEU A 542 24.83 26.98 6.21
C LEU A 542 25.77 26.48 7.32
N LEU A 543 25.55 25.25 7.82
CA LEU A 543 26.35 24.68 8.90
C LEU A 543 27.74 24.20 8.48
N GLY A 544 28.08 24.20 7.18
CA GLY A 544 29.35 23.62 6.70
C GLY A 544 29.51 22.13 7.07
N ASN A 545 28.43 21.49 7.54
CA ASN A 545 28.35 20.04 7.67
C ASN A 545 28.64 19.53 6.26
N ASN A 546 29.73 18.78 6.10
CA ASN A 546 30.05 18.12 4.83
C ASN A 546 28.83 17.27 4.44
N ILE A 547 27.90 17.86 3.68
CA ILE A 547 26.83 17.13 3.03
C ILE A 547 27.62 16.22 2.11
N LYS A 548 27.75 14.95 2.49
CA LYS A 548 28.23 13.91 1.58
C LYS A 548 27.12 13.75 0.56
N THR A 549 26.99 14.72 -0.34
CA THR A 549 26.10 14.68 -1.48
C THR A 549 26.46 13.41 -2.25
N ALA A 550 25.48 12.56 -2.54
CA ALA A 550 25.72 11.35 -3.31
C ALA A 550 26.34 11.65 -4.70
N ALA A 551 26.21 12.90 -5.16
CA ALA A 551 27.00 13.48 -6.23
C ALA A 551 28.30 14.10 -5.67
N ASN A 552 29.44 13.44 -5.87
CA ASN A 552 30.74 14.09 -5.77
C ASN A 552 30.75 15.33 -6.69
N ALA A 553 31.04 16.51 -6.11
CA ALA A 553 31.47 17.75 -6.79
C ALA A 553 30.44 18.61 -7.55
N ALA A 554 29.23 18.83 -7.01
CA ALA A 554 28.43 20.00 -7.40
C ALA A 554 28.31 20.96 -6.20
N SER A 555 28.71 22.22 -6.38
CA SER A 555 28.45 23.28 -5.39
C SER A 555 26.94 23.47 -5.24
N VAL A 556 26.42 23.36 -4.01
CA VAL A 556 25.01 23.68 -3.72
C VAL A 556 24.82 25.19 -3.95
N ASN A 557 23.95 25.56 -4.89
CA ASN A 557 23.56 26.96 -5.07
C ASN A 557 22.74 27.41 -3.84
N THR A 558 23.14 28.50 -3.19
CA THR A 558 22.49 29.04 -1.98
C THR A 558 21.74 30.35 -2.22
N SER A 559 21.53 30.76 -3.48
CA SER A 559 20.87 32.04 -3.80
C SER A 559 19.44 32.13 -3.27
N ASP A 560 18.75 31.00 -3.20
CA ASP A 560 17.35 30.88 -2.76
C ASP A 560 17.24 30.23 -1.36
N ALA A 561 18.23 30.48 -0.51
CA ALA A 561 18.24 30.02 0.88
C ALA A 561 17.05 30.57 1.67
N ALA A 562 16.47 29.73 2.53
CA ALA A 562 15.33 30.11 3.36
C ALA A 562 15.70 31.19 4.39
N THR A 563 14.80 32.16 4.55
CA THR A 563 14.89 33.27 5.49
C THR A 563 14.28 32.92 6.85
N LYS A 564 14.42 33.82 7.83
CA LYS A 564 13.70 33.71 9.11
C LYS A 564 12.19 33.81 8.92
N GLU A 565 11.73 34.64 7.99
CA GLU A 565 10.31 34.79 7.68
C GLU A 565 9.72 33.49 7.11
N ASP A 566 10.47 32.78 6.27
CA ASP A 566 10.05 31.46 5.76
C ASP A 566 9.89 30.43 6.88
N LEU A 567 10.78 30.45 7.89
CA LEU A 567 10.67 29.60 9.07
C LEU A 567 9.44 29.95 9.91
N ASP A 568 9.21 31.24 10.18
CA ASP A 568 8.05 31.70 10.95
C ASP A 568 6.73 31.32 10.23
N ASN A 569 6.66 31.57 8.92
CA ASN A 569 5.51 31.19 8.07
C ASN A 569 5.27 29.67 8.05
N PHE A 570 6.33 28.86 7.94
CA PHE A 570 6.24 27.41 7.97
C PHE A 570 5.63 26.90 9.27
N VAL A 571 6.08 27.43 10.42
CA VAL A 571 5.57 27.04 11.73
C VAL A 571 4.12 27.47 11.91
N ASP A 572 3.76 28.68 11.50
CA ASP A 572 2.39 29.17 11.56
C ASP A 572 1.45 28.30 10.72
N GLU A 573 1.88 27.88 9.54
CA GLU A 573 1.08 27.02 8.68
C GLU A 573 0.95 25.60 9.24
N CYS A 574 2.02 25.03 9.81
CA CYS A 574 1.95 23.77 10.53
C CYS A 574 0.92 23.83 11.67
N ASN A 575 0.93 24.91 12.45
CA ASN A 575 0.00 25.11 13.56
C ASN A 575 -1.45 25.20 13.09
N LYS A 576 -1.71 25.95 12.01
CA LYS A 576 -3.06 26.06 11.42
C LYS A 576 -3.57 24.70 10.90
N LEU A 577 -2.69 23.91 10.28
CA LEU A 577 -3.02 22.60 9.71
C LEU A 577 -3.01 21.46 10.74
N GLY A 578 -2.67 21.74 12.01
CA GLY A 578 -2.61 20.75 13.08
C GLY A 578 -1.42 19.78 13.00
N ILE A 579 -0.35 20.16 12.27
CA ILE A 579 0.84 19.32 12.08
C ILE A 579 1.77 19.49 13.27
N LYS A 580 1.94 18.40 14.05
CA LYS A 580 2.72 18.41 15.29
C LYS A 580 4.15 17.90 15.13
N TYR A 581 4.36 16.91 14.26
CA TYR A 581 5.59 16.14 14.15
C TYR A 581 6.09 16.11 12.70
N LEU A 582 7.42 16.13 12.52
CA LEU A 582 8.07 16.22 11.21
C LEU A 582 8.78 14.92 10.76
N SER A 583 8.86 13.92 11.65
CA SER A 583 9.53 12.63 11.41
C SER A 583 8.97 11.55 12.34
N GLU A 584 9.24 10.28 12.03
CA GLU A 584 8.80 9.12 12.83
C GLU A 584 9.27 9.19 14.30
N ASP A 585 10.47 9.71 14.57
CA ASP A 585 11.02 9.90 15.93
C ASP A 585 10.30 11.00 16.74
N LYS A 586 9.15 11.51 16.25
CA LYS A 586 8.32 12.53 16.88
C LYS A 586 9.06 13.84 17.19
N LYS A 587 10.01 14.21 16.34
CA LYS A 587 10.59 15.57 16.33
C LYS A 587 9.48 16.58 16.08
N SER A 588 9.20 17.42 17.07
CA SER A 588 8.10 18.37 16.98
C SER A 588 8.45 19.59 16.12
N VAL A 589 7.43 20.26 15.57
CA VAL A 589 7.58 21.53 14.86
C VAL A 589 8.22 22.60 15.76
N ALA A 590 7.85 22.63 17.05
CA ALA A 590 8.40 23.57 18.03
C ALA A 590 9.88 23.31 18.34
N ASP A 591 10.28 22.04 18.46
CA ASP A 591 11.69 21.67 18.64
C ASP A 591 12.50 21.99 17.37
N TYR A 592 11.93 21.76 16.19
CA TYR A 592 12.57 22.11 14.93
C TYR A 592 12.82 23.62 14.84
N TYR A 593 11.82 24.44 15.17
CA TYR A 593 11.93 25.90 15.21
C TYR A 593 13.03 26.39 16.16
N THR A 594 13.02 25.88 17.39
CA THR A 594 14.01 26.23 18.42
C THR A 594 15.42 25.87 17.96
N ASN A 595 15.60 24.64 17.46
CA ASN A 595 16.88 24.17 16.96
C ASN A 595 17.37 24.97 15.73
N TYR A 596 16.46 25.37 14.84
CA TYR A 596 16.81 26.17 13.67
C TYR A 596 17.29 27.57 14.07
N LYS A 597 16.63 28.22 15.03
CA LYS A 597 17.03 29.55 15.54
C LYS A 597 18.40 29.57 16.19
N ILE A 598 18.65 28.60 17.09
CA ILE A 598 19.95 28.42 17.74
C ILE A 598 21.06 28.33 16.68
N GLN A 599 20.80 27.62 15.59
CA GLN A 599 21.78 27.41 14.53
C GLN A 599 21.99 28.62 13.61
N LEU A 600 21.02 29.54 13.52
CA LEU A 600 21.19 30.82 12.84
C LEU A 600 21.90 31.89 13.70
N GLY A 601 22.31 31.55 14.93
CA GLY A 601 22.97 32.49 15.85
C GLY A 601 22.03 33.49 16.51
N ASN A 602 20.74 33.16 16.63
CA ASN A 602 19.70 33.95 17.31
C ASN A 602 19.32 33.38 18.67
#